data_AF-A0AAJ4DWV4-F1
#
_entry.id   AF-A0AAJ4DWV4-F1
#
_cell.length_a   1.000
_cell.length_b   1.000
_cell.length_c   1.000
_cell.angle_alpha   90.00
_cell.angle_beta   90.00
_cell.angle_gamma   90.00
#
_symmetry.space_group_name_H-M   'P 1'
#
loop_
_entity.id
_entity.type
_entity.pdbx_description
1 polymer ?
#
loop_
_entity_poly.entity_id
_entity_poly.type
_entity_poly.pdbx_seq_one_letter_code
_entity_poly.pdbx_strand_id
1 'polypeptide(L)'
;MEFILSLLQSLGDVGQTVIDFFSNAPNWFEQVFIYLNAWYVKIRLYMLIKYIEMSYRTAEFLLNEIGFAEFIISAFNALPSEIRYYAFLFKIPQAINVYFNFLATGFVLKMTRM
;
A
#
# COMPACT_ATOMS: atom_id res chain seq x y z
N MET A 1 57.54 33.57 -13.78
CA MET A 1 56.56 34.29 -12.95
C MET A 1 55.16 33.72 -13.12
N GLU A 2 54.73 33.39 -14.35
CA GLU A 2 53.43 32.76 -14.62
C GLU A 2 53.25 31.36 -14.00
N PHE A 3 54.29 30.50 -13.99
CA PHE A 3 54.21 29.16 -13.39
C PHE A 3 53.85 29.20 -11.89
N ILE A 4 54.47 30.10 -11.13
CA ILE A 4 54.24 30.26 -9.69
C ILE A 4 52.82 30.80 -9.43
N LEU A 5 52.33 31.71 -10.28
CA LEU A 5 50.97 32.24 -10.20
C LEU A 5 49.92 31.18 -10.55
N SER A 6 50.17 30.35 -11.57
CA SER A 6 49.28 29.24 -11.93
C SER A 6 49.22 28.14 -10.86
N LEU A 7 50.35 27.87 -10.19
CA LEU A 7 50.39 26.94 -9.07
C LEU A 7 49.63 27.49 -7.86
N LEU A 8 49.80 28.78 -7.52
CA LEU A 8 49.05 29.43 -6.44
C LEU A 8 47.54 29.46 -6.72
N GLN A 9 47.12 29.71 -7.96
CA GLN A 9 45.71 29.63 -8.36
C GLN A 9 45.19 28.20 -8.24
N SER A 10 45.91 27.20 -8.74
CA SER A 10 45.49 25.79 -8.61
C SER A 10 45.38 25.33 -7.15
N LEU A 11 46.26 25.81 -6.26
CA LEU A 11 46.20 25.51 -4.84
C LEU A 11 45.03 26.23 -4.17
N GLY A 12 44.72 27.45 -4.61
CA GLY A 12 43.53 28.19 -4.20
C GLY A 12 42.24 27.50 -4.62
N ASP A 13 42.16 27.02 -5.85
CA ASP A 13 40.98 26.31 -6.40
C ASP A 13 40.77 24.96 -5.72
N VAL A 14 41.85 24.22 -5.41
CA VAL A 14 41.78 22.98 -4.63
C VAL A 14 41.36 23.28 -3.18
N GLY A 15 41.91 24.32 -2.56
CA GLY A 15 41.51 24.76 -1.23
C GLY A 15 40.03 25.14 -1.16
N GLN A 16 39.53 25.88 -2.15
CA GLN A 16 38.13 26.27 -2.27
C GLN A 16 37.23 25.06 -2.47
N THR A 17 37.62 24.12 -3.32
CA THR A 17 36.87 22.86 -3.54
C THR A 17 36.72 22.04 -2.26
N VAL A 18 37.77 21.98 -1.43
CA VAL A 18 37.73 21.29 -0.14
C VAL A 18 36.81 22.00 0.84
N ILE A 19 36.88 23.34 0.92
CA ILE A 19 36.00 24.14 1.79
C ILE A 19 34.53 24.00 1.34
N ASP A 20 34.28 24.03 0.04
CA ASP A 20 32.95 23.90 -0.55
C ASP A 20 32.36 22.50 -0.34
N PHE A 21 33.19 21.47 -0.31
CA PHE A 21 32.76 20.12 0.03
C PHE A 21 32.28 20.03 1.48
N PHE A 22 33.03 20.59 2.44
CA PHE A 22 32.64 20.58 3.85
C PHE A 22 31.46 21.51 4.16
N SER A 23 31.33 22.64 3.45
CA SER A 23 30.20 23.56 3.64
C SER A 23 28.89 23.04 3.05
N ASN A 24 28.95 22.28 1.96
CA ASN A 24 27.77 21.68 1.32
C ASN A 24 27.44 20.27 1.82
N ALA A 25 28.36 19.59 2.51
CA ALA A 25 28.13 18.27 3.10
C ALA A 25 26.83 18.19 3.92
N PRO A 26 26.48 19.16 4.80
CA PRO A 26 25.23 19.12 5.57
C PRO A 26 23.98 19.09 4.68
N ASN A 27 23.96 19.86 3.60
CA ASN A 27 22.83 19.94 2.67
C ASN A 27 22.64 18.62 1.89
N TRP A 28 23.72 17.90 1.60
CA TRP A 28 23.64 16.61 0.91
C TRP A 28 23.04 15.53 1.81
N PHE A 29 23.40 15.53 3.10
CA PHE A 29 22.79 14.62 4.07
C PHE A 29 21.29 14.88 4.21
N GLU A 30 20.86 16.13 4.31
CA GLU A 30 19.44 16.48 4.40
C GLU A 30 18.64 15.95 3.19
N GLN A 31 19.17 16.11 1.97
CA GLN A 31 18.53 15.58 0.76
C GLN A 31 18.46 14.04 0.75
N VAL A 32 19.50 13.35 1.23
CA VAL A 32 19.49 11.89 1.36
C VAL A 32 18.45 11.44 2.39
N PHE A 33 18.32 12.13 3.52
CA PHE A 33 17.29 11.85 4.52
C PHE A 33 15.88 12.06 3.98
N ILE A 34 15.65 13.13 3.20
CA ILE A 34 14.36 13.37 2.52
C ILE A 34 14.06 12.24 1.54
N TYR A 35 15.03 11.82 0.73
CA TYR A 35 14.86 10.72 -0.22
C TYR A 35 14.56 9.39 0.49
N LEU A 36 15.29 9.09 1.57
CA LEU A 36 15.09 7.88 2.36
C LEU A 36 13.70 7.86 3.03
N ASN A 37 13.25 9.01 3.53
CA ASN A 37 11.90 9.16 4.07
C ASN A 37 10.82 8.94 3.00
N ALA A 38 10.99 9.53 1.82
CA ALA A 38 10.07 9.33 0.69
C ALA A 38 10.00 7.85 0.27
N TRP A 39 11.13 7.14 0.28
CA TRP A 39 11.18 5.70 0.00
C TRP A 39 10.48 4.89 1.09
N TYR A 40 10.71 5.22 2.37
CA TYR A 40 10.02 4.61 3.50
C TYR A 40 8.50 4.74 3.41
N VAL A 41 7.99 5.93 3.05
CA VAL A 41 6.54 6.15 2.85
C VAL A 41 6.01 5.25 1.73
N LYS A 42 6.73 5.15 0.60
CA LYS A 42 6.32 4.26 -0.52
C LYS A 42 6.23 2.80 -0.10
N ILE A 43 7.21 2.30 0.63
CA ILE A 43 7.19 0.91 1.12
C ILE A 43 6.02 0.70 2.07
N ARG A 44 5.80 1.64 3.00
CA ARG A 44 4.70 1.54 3.96
C ARG A 44 3.35 1.48 3.25
N LEU A 45 3.15 2.28 2.20
CA LEU A 45 1.94 2.21 1.36
C LEU A 45 1.82 0.87 0.64
N TYR A 46 2.90 0.37 0.06
CA TYR A 46 2.91 -0.94 -0.62
C TYR A 46 2.57 -2.09 0.35
N MET A 47 3.14 -2.08 1.55
CA MET A 47 2.83 -3.05 2.60
C MET A 47 1.35 -2.98 3.01
N LEU A 48 0.79 -1.78 3.11
CA LEU A 48 -0.62 -1.58 3.45
C LEU A 48 -1.55 -2.16 2.37
N ILE A 49 -1.22 -1.96 1.10
CA ILE A 49 -1.97 -2.57 -0.02
C ILE A 49 -1.91 -4.10 0.05
N LYS A 50 -0.71 -4.66 0.27
CA LYS A 50 -0.53 -6.11 0.40
C LYS A 50 -1.27 -6.69 1.60
N TYR A 51 -1.32 -5.95 2.68
CA TYR A 51 -2.07 -6.33 3.87
C TYR A 51 -3.58 -6.38 3.62
N ILE A 52 -4.14 -5.40 2.91
CA ILE A 52 -5.55 -5.42 2.49
C ILE A 52 -5.83 -6.63 1.59
N GLU A 53 -4.95 -6.94 0.64
CA GLU A 53 -5.08 -8.11 -0.23
C GLU A 53 -5.09 -9.42 0.59
N MET A 54 -4.21 -9.53 1.57
CA MET A 54 -4.15 -10.70 2.46
C MET A 54 -5.42 -10.81 3.30
N SER A 55 -5.88 -9.72 3.92
CA SER A 55 -7.11 -9.72 4.71
C SER A 55 -8.34 -10.08 3.89
N TYR A 56 -8.40 -9.66 2.61
CA TYR A 56 -9.48 -10.05 1.71
C TYR A 56 -9.50 -11.57 1.47
N ARG A 57 -8.34 -12.16 1.16
CA ARG A 57 -8.23 -13.61 0.95
C ARG A 57 -8.58 -14.40 2.22
N THR A 58 -8.15 -13.93 3.38
CA THR A 58 -8.52 -14.54 4.67
C THR A 58 -10.03 -14.43 4.92
N ALA A 59 -10.65 -13.29 4.61
CA ALA A 59 -12.09 -13.12 4.76
C ALA A 59 -12.89 -14.04 3.83
N GLU A 60 -12.48 -14.16 2.56
CA GLU A 60 -13.08 -15.10 1.60
C GLU A 60 -12.95 -16.54 2.09
N PHE A 61 -11.77 -16.91 2.60
CA PHE A 61 -11.54 -18.23 3.19
C PHE A 61 -12.49 -18.51 4.37
N LEU A 62 -12.59 -17.59 5.33
CA LEU A 62 -13.48 -17.74 6.50
C LEU A 62 -14.96 -17.82 6.12
N LEU A 63 -15.42 -17.01 5.16
CA LEU A 63 -16.81 -17.03 4.70
C LEU A 63 -17.16 -18.33 3.96
N ASN A 64 -16.19 -18.89 3.22
CA ASN A 64 -16.34 -20.19 2.59
C ASN A 64 -16.36 -21.33 3.62
N GLU A 65 -15.53 -21.28 4.67
CA GLU A 65 -15.56 -22.28 5.75
C GLU A 65 -16.90 -22.30 6.51
N ILE A 66 -17.53 -21.14 6.69
CA ILE A 66 -18.85 -21.03 7.36
C ILE A 66 -19.99 -21.46 6.41
N GLY A 67 -19.71 -21.67 5.11
CA GLY A 67 -20.74 -22.01 4.13
C GLY A 67 -21.70 -20.86 3.81
N PHE A 68 -21.25 -19.61 3.96
CA PHE A 68 -22.11 -18.42 3.84
C PHE A 68 -22.78 -18.31 2.47
N ALA A 69 -22.05 -18.65 1.40
CA ALA A 69 -22.60 -18.63 0.04
C ALA A 69 -23.73 -19.66 -0.16
N GLU A 70 -23.57 -20.86 0.40
CA GLU A 70 -24.60 -21.92 0.34
C GLU A 70 -25.84 -21.55 1.17
N PHE A 71 -25.63 -20.93 2.33
CA PHE A 71 -26.70 -20.38 3.16
C PHE A 71 -27.53 -19.33 2.41
N ILE A 72 -26.89 -18.40 1.69
CA ILE A 72 -27.62 -17.41 0.89
C ILE A 72 -28.40 -18.10 -0.23
N ILE A 73 -27.78 -19.01 -0.97
CA ILE A 73 -28.44 -19.67 -2.10
C ILE A 73 -29.64 -20.48 -1.62
N SER A 74 -29.52 -21.21 -0.51
CA SER A 74 -30.62 -21.97 0.09
C SER A 74 -31.75 -21.06 0.57
N ALA A 75 -31.44 -19.92 1.20
CA ALA A 75 -32.43 -18.94 1.63
C ALA A 75 -33.21 -18.34 0.44
N PHE A 76 -32.52 -18.00 -0.66
CA PHE A 76 -33.17 -17.52 -1.87
C PHE A 76 -33.93 -18.63 -2.62
N ASN A 77 -33.50 -19.88 -2.50
CA ASN A 77 -34.20 -21.01 -3.08
C ASN A 77 -35.51 -21.35 -2.36
N ALA A 78 -35.61 -21.04 -1.06
CA ALA A 78 -36.83 -21.17 -0.27
C ALA A 78 -37.91 -20.12 -0.62
N LEU A 79 -37.57 -19.08 -1.40
CA LEU A 79 -38.54 -18.07 -1.84
C LEU A 79 -39.50 -18.63 -2.91
N PRO A 80 -40.72 -18.08 -3.01
CA PRO A 80 -41.65 -18.34 -4.10
C PRO A 80 -40.99 -18.13 -5.47
N SER A 81 -41.36 -18.94 -6.45
CA SER A 81 -40.69 -19.02 -7.77
C SER A 81 -40.60 -17.67 -8.49
N GLU A 82 -41.63 -16.84 -8.39
CA GLU A 82 -41.71 -15.51 -8.99
C GLU A 82 -40.67 -14.55 -8.39
N ILE A 83 -40.63 -14.47 -7.05
CA ILE A 83 -39.72 -13.57 -6.32
C ILE A 83 -38.27 -14.03 -6.50
N ARG A 84 -38.05 -15.34 -6.45
CA ARG A 84 -36.73 -15.95 -6.68
C ARG A 84 -36.19 -15.61 -8.08
N TYR A 85 -37.02 -15.73 -9.12
CA TYR A 85 -36.61 -15.41 -10.48
C TYR A 85 -36.11 -13.97 -10.60
N TYR A 86 -36.87 -13.00 -10.08
CA TYR A 86 -36.42 -11.60 -10.08
C TYR A 86 -35.17 -11.39 -9.22
N ALA A 87 -35.07 -12.02 -8.05
CA ALA A 87 -33.89 -11.90 -7.19
C ALA A 87 -32.60 -12.40 -7.87
N PHE A 88 -32.65 -13.49 -8.63
CA PHE A 88 -31.52 -13.97 -9.42
C PHE A 88 -31.25 -13.10 -10.65
N LEU A 89 -32.29 -12.58 -11.32
CA LEU A 89 -32.15 -11.66 -12.45
C LEU A 89 -31.41 -10.38 -12.03
N PHE A 90 -31.76 -9.82 -10.88
CA PHE A 90 -31.12 -8.63 -10.30
C PHE A 90 -29.79 -8.94 -9.58
N LYS A 91 -29.34 -10.19 -9.56
CA LYS A 91 -28.09 -10.63 -8.90
C LYS A 91 -28.03 -10.26 -7.41
N ILE A 92 -29.18 -10.21 -6.74
CA ILE A 92 -29.26 -9.88 -5.30
C ILE A 92 -28.41 -10.83 -4.44
N PRO A 93 -28.43 -12.16 -4.65
CA PRO A 93 -27.60 -13.07 -3.86
C PRO A 93 -26.09 -12.79 -4.01
N GLN A 94 -25.65 -12.44 -5.22
CA GLN A 94 -24.25 -12.13 -5.52
C GLN A 94 -23.84 -10.81 -4.90
N ALA A 95 -24.71 -9.79 -4.94
CA ALA A 95 -24.47 -8.51 -4.29
C ALA A 95 -24.28 -8.68 -2.78
N ILE A 96 -25.15 -9.45 -2.12
CA ILE A 96 -25.04 -9.72 -0.68
C ILE A 96 -23.71 -10.41 -0.35
N ASN A 97 -23.31 -11.42 -1.12
CA ASN A 97 -22.00 -12.08 -0.95
C ASN A 97 -20.83 -11.09 -1.03
N VAL A 98 -20.84 -10.19 -2.01
CA VAL A 98 -19.80 -9.17 -2.16
C VAL A 98 -19.77 -8.21 -0.96
N TYR A 99 -20.93 -7.73 -0.50
CA TYR A 99 -21.00 -6.87 0.67
C TYR A 99 -20.47 -7.55 1.94
N PHE A 100 -20.81 -8.81 2.16
CA PHE A 100 -20.31 -9.56 3.30
C PHE A 100 -18.82 -9.85 3.19
N ASN A 101 -18.28 -10.11 2.00
CA ASN A 101 -16.83 -10.21 1.79
C ASN A 101 -16.12 -8.93 2.22
N PHE A 102 -16.65 -7.75 1.89
CA PHE A 102 -16.07 -6.48 2.33
C PHE A 102 -16.18 -6.27 3.84
N LEU A 103 -17.32 -6.61 4.45
CA LEU A 103 -17.49 -6.53 5.90
C LEU A 103 -16.54 -7.46 6.64
N ALA A 104 -16.41 -8.71 6.18
CA ALA A 104 -15.49 -9.69 6.73
C ALA A 104 -14.03 -9.26 6.52
N THR A 105 -13.69 -8.68 5.37
CA THR A 105 -12.36 -8.10 5.14
C THR A 105 -12.07 -6.99 6.14
N GLY A 106 -13.02 -6.08 6.38
CA GLY A 106 -12.91 -5.02 7.38
C GLY A 106 -12.78 -5.57 8.81
N PHE A 107 -13.48 -6.66 9.12
CA PHE A 107 -13.37 -7.36 10.40
C PHE A 107 -11.98 -7.97 10.58
N VAL A 108 -11.48 -8.72 9.58
CA VAL A 108 -10.13 -9.30 9.59
C VAL A 108 -9.07 -8.19 9.70
N LEU A 109 -9.22 -7.09 8.95
CA LEU A 109 -8.32 -5.94 9.05
C LEU A 109 -8.27 -5.36 10.47
N LYS A 110 -9.40 -5.27 11.19
CA LYS A 110 -9.41 -4.80 12.58
C LYS A 110 -8.79 -5.81 13.55
N MET A 111 -9.07 -7.09 13.36
CA MET A 111 -8.59 -8.17 14.24
C MET A 111 -7.09 -8.42 14.10
N THR A 112 -6.58 -8.30 12.88
CA THR A 112 -5.17 -8.60 12.58
C THR A 112 -4.27 -7.36 12.72
N ARG A 113 -4.86 -6.18 12.94
CA ARG A 113 -4.13 -4.94 13.18
C ARG A 113 -3.69 -4.93 14.64
N MET A 114 -2.46 -5.38 14.88
CA MET A 114 -1.74 -5.16 16.14
C MET A 114 -1.52 -3.66 16.39
#